data_AF-A0A954V3Z8-F1
#
_entry.id   AF-A0A954V3Z8-F1
#
_cell.length_a   1.000
_cell.length_b   1.000
_cell.length_c   1.000
_cell.angle_alpha   90.00
_cell.angle_beta   90.00
_cell.angle_gamma   90.00
#
_symmetry.space_group_name_H-M   'P 1'
#
loop_
_entity.id
_entity.type
_entity.pdbx_description
1 polymer ?
#
loop_
_entity_poly.entity_id
_entity_poly.type
_entity_poly.pdbx_seq_one_letter_code
_entity_poly.pdbx_strand_id
1 'polypeptide(L)' 'MDDQIEFYEGGKCIAVVKSSYSPDRGDLVNIRQETYRVVGRSYTLDYADDARNRQMTCVINLEKPNETE' A
#
# COMPACT_ATOMS: atom_id res chain seq x y z
N MET A 1 12.83 -1.46 -13.71
CA MET A 1 11.94 -0.29 -13.78
C MET A 1 11.60 0.05 -12.35
N ASP A 2 12.05 1.19 -11.83
CA ASP A 2 11.63 1.68 -10.51
C ASP A 2 10.23 2.26 -10.68
N ASP A 3 9.21 1.41 -10.62
CA ASP A 3 7.82 1.84 -10.66
C ASP A 3 7.47 2.54 -9.34
N GLN A 4 6.84 3.71 -9.43
CA GLN A 4 6.65 4.63 -8.31
C GLN A 4 5.25 5.26 -8.33
N ILE A 5 4.66 5.41 -7.15
CA ILE A 5 3.39 6.09 -6.90
C ILE A 5 3.71 7.46 -6.30
N GLU A 6 3.23 8.51 -6.95
CA GLU A 6 3.42 9.90 -6.52
C GLU A 6 2.12 10.49 -6.00
N PHE A 7 2.20 11.20 -4.87
CA PHE A 7 1.06 11.86 -4.23
C PHE A 7 1.21 13.37 -4.40
N TYR A 8 0.14 14.03 -4.84
CA TYR A 8 0.12 15.46 -5.12
C TYR A 8 -0.96 16.17 -4.30
N GLU A 9 -0.62 17.34 -3.79
CA GLU A 9 -1.56 18.27 -3.17
C GLU A 9 -1.33 19.67 -3.76
N GLY A 10 -2.36 20.27 -4.35
CA GLY A 10 -2.25 21.59 -4.98
C GLY A 10 -1.18 21.70 -6.07
N GLY A 11 -0.88 20.60 -6.78
CA GLY A 11 0.14 20.56 -7.83
C GLY A 11 1.58 20.37 -7.34
N LYS A 12 1.81 20.26 -6.02
CA LYS A 12 3.11 19.93 -5.43
C LYS A 12 3.15 18.44 -5.08
N CYS A 13 4.21 17.75 -5.49
CA CYS A 13 4.47 16.39 -5.04
C CYS A 13 4.79 16.41 -3.54
N ILE A 14 4.00 15.67 -2.75
CA ILE A 14 4.11 15.60 -1.29
C ILE A 14 4.69 14.27 -0.79
N ALA A 15 4.68 13.22 -1.62
CA ALA A 15 5.29 11.93 -1.33
C ALA A 15 5.51 11.11 -2.62
N VAL A 16 6.53 10.24 -2.60
CA VAL A 16 6.83 9.28 -3.67
C VAL A 16 7.13 7.92 -3.03
N VAL A 17 6.54 6.85 -3.57
CA VAL A 17 6.64 5.49 -3.01
C VAL A 17 6.98 4.51 -4.12
N LYS A 18 7.86 3.54 -3.89
CA LYS A 18 8.08 2.45 -4.86
C LYS A 18 6.84 1.52 -4.90
N SER A 19 6.27 1.28 -6.07
CA SER A 19 5.07 0.46 -6.25
C SER A 19 5.30 -1.01 -5.88
N SER A 20 6.56 -1.47 -5.96
CA SER A 20 6.97 -2.86 -5.74
C SER A 20 6.75 -3.38 -4.31
N TYR A 21 6.32 -2.54 -3.37
CA TYR A 21 6.15 -2.91 -1.96
C TYR A 21 4.72 -3.33 -1.59
N SER A 22 3.75 -3.26 -2.49
CA SER A 22 2.34 -3.44 -2.12
C SER A 22 1.57 -4.30 -3.12
N PRO A 23 1.05 -5.47 -2.71
CA PRO A 23 0.21 -6.30 -3.56
C PRO A 23 -1.08 -5.56 -3.97
N ASP A 24 -1.57 -5.88 -5.16
CA ASP A 24 -2.73 -5.24 -5.78
C ASP A 24 -4.04 -5.94 -5.40
N ARG A 25 -5.18 -5.28 -5.65
CA ARG A 25 -6.49 -5.85 -5.39
C ARG A 25 -6.69 -7.13 -6.22
N GLY A 26 -7.07 -8.21 -5.55
CA GLY A 26 -7.24 -9.53 -6.15
C GLY A 26 -6.06 -10.47 -5.92
N ASP A 27 -4.89 -9.95 -5.54
CA ASP A 27 -3.73 -10.77 -5.19
C ASP A 27 -4.02 -11.63 -3.96
N LEU A 28 -3.34 -12.77 -3.90
CA LEU A 28 -3.34 -13.65 -2.74
C LEU A 28 -2.04 -13.46 -1.96
N VAL A 29 -2.15 -13.25 -0.65
CA VAL A 29 -0.99 -13.13 0.24
C VAL A 29 -1.06 -14.20 1.32
N ASN A 30 0.10 -14.80 1.63
CA ASN A 30 0.21 -15.75 2.73
C ASN A 30 0.76 -15.03 3.97
N ILE A 31 0.00 -15.07 5.07
CA ILE A 31 0.40 -14.50 6.35
C ILE A 31 0.24 -15.61 7.39
N ARG A 32 1.36 -16.05 7.96
CA ARG A 32 1.39 -17.09 9.01
C ARG A 32 0.61 -18.35 8.62
N GLN A 33 0.82 -18.83 7.39
CA GLN A 33 0.17 -20.03 6.82
C GLN A 33 -1.32 -19.88 6.48
N GLU A 34 -1.93 -18.72 6.72
CA GLU A 34 -3.27 -18.41 6.23
C GLU A 34 -3.18 -17.60 4.92
N THR A 35 -4.05 -17.92 3.96
CA THR A 35 -4.12 -17.21 2.68
C THR A 35 -5.25 -16.19 2.73
N TYR A 36 -4.92 -14.95 2.39
CA TYR A 36 -5.86 -13.84 2.34
C TYR A 36 -5.95 -13.29 0.92
N ARG A 37 -7.11 -12.75 0.56
CA ARG A 37 -7.29 -11.96 -0.65
C ARG A 37 -7.13 -10.48 -0.33
N VAL A 38 -6.35 -9.78 -1.14
CA VAL A 38 -6.23 -8.32 -1.05
C VAL A 38 -7.49 -7.69 -1.63
N VAL A 39 -8.21 -6.91 -0.81
CA VAL A 39 -9.43 -6.20 -1.24
C VAL A 39 -9.18 -4.73 -1.53
N GLY A 40 -8.05 -4.19 -1.06
CA GLY A 40 -7.63 -2.83 -1.33
C GLY A 40 -6.39 -2.44 -0.53
N ARG A 41 -5.97 -1.19 -0.68
CA ARG A 41 -4.85 -0.62 0.03
C ARG A 41 -5.14 0.82 0.42
N SER A 42 -4.58 1.23 1.56
CA SER A 42 -4.60 2.60 2.04
C SER A 42 -3.16 3.02 2.33
N TYR A 43 -2.86 4.30 2.16
CA TYR A 43 -1.54 4.85 2.44
C TYR A 43 -1.66 5.89 3.55
N THR A 44 -0.82 5.75 4.57
CA THR A 44 -0.70 6.73 5.65
C THR A 44 0.65 7.41 5.52
N LEU A 45 0.63 8.73 5.35
CA LEU A 45 1.82 9.57 5.28
C LEU A 45 2.03 10.24 6.63
N ASP A 46 3.19 9.98 7.24
CA ASP A 46 3.53 10.69 8.48
C ASP A 46 3.81 12.16 8.19
N TYR A 47 3.39 13.01 9.13
CA TYR A 47 3.72 14.43 9.08
C TYR A 47 5.21 14.60 9.37
N ALA A 48 5.95 15.11 8.38
CA ALA A 48 7.31 15.60 8.56
C ALA A 48 7.50 16.92 7.81
N ASP A 49 8.28 17.81 8.41
CA ASP A 49 8.56 19.15 7.87
C ASP A 49 9.37 19.09 6.55
N ASP A 50 10.28 18.12 6.43
CA ASP A 50 10.95 17.78 5.17
C ASP A 50 10.21 16.63 4.47
N ALA A 51 9.75 16.88 3.25
CA ALA A 51 9.07 15.89 2.41
C ALA A 51 9.90 14.62 2.17
N ARG A 52 11.25 14.73 2.18
CA ARG A 52 12.16 13.58 2.03
C ARG A 52 12.22 12.68 3.26
N ASN A 53 11.82 13.19 4.42
CA ASN A 53 11.80 12.46 5.68
C ASN A 53 10.42 11.89 6.01
N ARG A 54 9.41 12.17 5.17
CA ARG A 54 8.07 11.60 5.37
C ARG A 54 8.13 10.10 5.12
N GLN A 55 7.71 9.33 6.11
CA GLN A 55 7.54 7.89 5.95
C GLN A 55 6.13 7.61 5.47
N MET A 56 6.01 6.69 4.52
CA MET A 56 4.72 6.21 4.03
C MET A 56 4.54 4.76 4.44
N THR A 57 3.44 4.48 5.13
CA THR A 57 3.03 3.11 5.46
C THR A 57 1.91 2.69 4.51
N CYS A 58 2.11 1.58 3.79
CA CYS A 58 1.04 0.94 3.04
C CYS A 58 0.29 -0.04 3.95
N VAL A 59 -0.99 0.21 4.16
CA VAL A 59 -1.92 -0.67 4.86
C VAL A 59 -2.65 -1.50 3.82
N ILE A 60 -2.46 -2.82 3.84
CA ILE A 60 -3.16 -3.75 2.96
C ILE A 60 -4.47 -4.18 3.65
N ASN A 61 -5.59 -4.00 2.97
CA ASN A 61 -6.89 -4.48 3.44
C ASN A 61 -7.10 -5.90 2.92
N LEU A 62 -7.43 -6.82 3.83
CA LEU A 62 -7.49 -8.25 3.55
C LEU A 62 -8.87 -8.81 3.89
N GLU A 63 -9.32 -9.76 3.07
CA GLU A 63 -10.46 -10.62 3.41
C GLU A 63 -10.04 -12.09 3.42
N LYS A 64 -10.66 -12.88 4.29
CA LYS A 64 -10.54 -14.33 4.19
C LYS A 64 -11.30 -14.78 2.94
N PRO A 65 -10.71 -15.64 2.08
CA PRO A 65 -11.48 -16.27 1.03
C PRO A 65 -12.61 -17.05 1.70
N ASN A 66 -13.85 -16.87 1.23
CA ASN A 66 -14.98 -17.63 1.74
C ASN A 66 -14.63 -19.13 1.64
N GLU A 67 -14.66 -19.81 2.78
CA GLU A 67 -14.64 -21.27 2.83
C GLU A 67 -15.97 -21.71 2.21
N THR A 68 -15.95 -22.10 0.95
CA THR A 68 -17.08 -22.80 0.36
C THR A 68 -17.11 -24.17 1.02
N GLU A 69 -18.07 -24.39 1.93
CA GLU A 69 -18.44 -25.71 2.46
C GLU A 69 -18.83 -26.68 1.33
#